data_AF-A0A660UCS1-F1
#
_entry.id   AF-A0A660UCS1-F1
#
_cell.length_a   1.000
_cell.length_b   1.000
_cell.length_c   1.000
_cell.angle_alpha   90.00
_cell.angle_beta   90.00
_cell.angle_gamma   90.00
#
_symmetry.space_group_name_H-M   'P 1'
#
loop_
_entity.id
_entity.type
_entity.pdbx_description
1 polymer ?
#
loop_
_entity_poly.entity_id
_entity_poly.type
_entity_poly.pdbx_seq_one_letter_code
_entity_poly.pdbx_strand_id
1 'polypeptide(L)'
;MEGYLGVFERFSHDEIMEMRKGYFASIALIDLEVGRVLEALKKSIWDKTLIIFTSDRGDMLGDHDLFVKGAYFYELCVRVPLLIKFPGGK
;
A
#
# COMPACT_ATOMS: atom_id res chain seq x y z
N MET A 1 -1.03 -14.08 -18.95
CA MET A 1 0.31 -13.53 -18.68
C MET A 1 0.59 -13.82 -17.23
N GLU A 2 1.60 -14.64 -16.94
CA GLU A 2 1.91 -15.08 -15.58
C GLU A 2 2.62 -13.94 -14.84
N GLY A 3 2.08 -13.50 -13.70
CA GLY A 3 2.77 -12.54 -12.83
C GLY A 3 4.00 -13.20 -12.19
N TYR A 4 4.90 -12.43 -11.58
CA TYR A 4 6.12 -12.98 -10.96
C TYR A 4 5.83 -13.94 -9.78
N LEU A 5 4.63 -13.90 -9.21
CA LEU A 5 4.17 -14.86 -8.20
C LEU A 5 3.58 -16.15 -8.80
N GLY A 6 3.36 -16.23 -10.11
CA GLY A 6 2.69 -17.38 -10.73
C GLY A 6 1.17 -17.23 -10.86
N VAL A 7 0.50 -18.34 -11.15
CA VAL A 7 -0.98 -18.44 -11.27
C VAL A 7 -1.60 -18.82 -9.93
N PHE A 8 -2.85 -18.40 -9.71
CA PHE A 8 -3.52 -18.52 -8.42
C PHE A 8 -3.65 -19.96 -7.92
N GLU A 9 -3.92 -20.88 -8.83
CA GLU A 9 -4.14 -22.30 -8.55
C GLU A 9 -2.89 -23.02 -8.02
N ARG A 10 -1.71 -22.38 -8.06
CA ARG A 10 -0.50 -22.93 -7.45
C ARG A 10 -0.45 -22.79 -5.94
N PHE A 11 -1.31 -21.95 -5.36
CA PHE A 11 -1.29 -21.66 -3.93
C PHE A 11 -2.49 -22.30 -3.23
N SER A 12 -2.21 -22.95 -2.11
CA SER A 12 -3.25 -23.39 -1.18
C SER A 12 -3.90 -22.20 -0.48
N HIS A 13 -5.10 -22.40 0.06
CA HIS A 13 -5.79 -21.36 0.82
C HIS A 13 -4.93 -20.80 1.97
N ASP A 14 -4.19 -21.67 2.68
CA ASP A 14 -3.35 -21.26 3.80
C ASP A 14 -2.16 -20.40 3.36
N GLU A 15 -1.54 -20.72 2.23
CA GLU A 15 -0.47 -19.89 1.65
C GLU A 15 -0.98 -18.51 1.24
N ILE A 16 -2.18 -18.43 0.65
CA ILE A 16 -2.82 -17.16 0.29
C ILE A 16 -3.09 -16.32 1.54
N MET A 17 -3.57 -16.95 2.61
CA MET A 17 -3.79 -16.27 3.88
C MET A 17 -2.49 -15.79 4.50
N GLU A 18 -1.39 -16.54 4.37
CA GLU A 18 -0.07 -16.10 4.83
C GLU A 18 0.48 -14.93 4.01
N MET A 19 0.31 -14.96 2.69
CA MET A 19 0.66 -13.83 1.81
C MET A 19 -0.10 -12.55 2.20
N ARG A 20 -1.40 -12.67 2.51
CA ARG A 20 -2.23 -11.55 3.00
C ARG A 20 -1.72 -10.99 4.32
N LYS A 21 -1.33 -11.86 5.27
CA LYS A 21 -0.70 -11.42 6.52
C LYS A 21 0.60 -10.67 6.27
N GLY A 22 1.45 -11.18 5.36
CA GLY A 22 2.69 -10.52 4.96
C GLY A 22 2.46 -9.11 4.38
N TYR A 23 1.41 -8.96 3.56
CA TYR A 23 1.00 -7.66 3.03
C TYR A 23 0.59 -6.69 4.14
N PHE A 24 -0.26 -7.11 5.09
CA PHE A 24 -0.64 -6.27 6.22
C PHE A 24 0.51 -5.97 7.18
N ALA A 25 1.43 -6.91 7.39
CA ALA A 25 2.66 -6.67 8.15
C ALA A 25 3.53 -5.60 7.48
N SER A 26 3.62 -5.61 6.14
CA SER A 26 4.33 -4.58 5.37
C SER A 26 3.66 -3.21 5.50
N ILE A 27 2.33 -3.14 5.52
CA ILE A 27 1.59 -1.90 5.81
C ILE A 27 1.93 -1.39 7.22
N ALA A 28 1.91 -2.26 8.24
CA ALA A 28 2.25 -1.88 9.60
C ALA A 28 3.68 -1.33 9.72
N LEU A 29 4.63 -1.90 8.99
CA LEU A 29 5.99 -1.37 8.91
C LEU A 29 6.03 0.01 8.24
N ILE A 30 5.31 0.20 7.13
CA ILE A 30 5.21 1.51 6.46
C ILE A 30 4.64 2.56 7.41
N ASP A 31 3.58 2.23 8.16
CA ASP A 31 2.96 3.14 9.13
C ASP A 31 3.97 3.61 10.20
N LEU A 32 4.76 2.67 10.77
CA LEU A 32 5.81 2.98 11.73
C LEU A 32 6.88 3.92 11.13
N GLU A 33 7.37 3.62 9.92
CA GLU A 33 8.43 4.39 9.28
C GLU A 33 7.96 5.77 8.81
N VAL A 34 6.74 5.88 8.29
CA VAL A 34 6.10 7.17 7.99
C VAL A 34 5.95 7.97 9.28
N GLY A 35 5.51 7.35 10.37
CA GLY A 35 5.43 7.98 11.69
C GLY A 35 6.75 8.63 12.10
N ARG A 36 7.89 7.93 11.93
CA ARG A 36 9.23 8.47 12.24
C ARG A 36 9.55 9.74 11.44
N VAL A 37 9.23 9.77 10.15
CA VAL A 37 9.42 10.96 9.29
C VAL A 37 8.53 12.11 9.76
N LEU A 38 7.26 11.84 10.04
CA LEU A 38 6.31 12.85 10.51
C LEU A 38 6.74 13.43 11.86
N GLU A 39 7.22 12.62 12.79
CA GLU A 39 7.74 13.08 14.10
C GLU A 39 8.96 13.98 13.95
N ALA A 40 9.84 13.72 12.98
CA ALA A 40 10.96 14.62 12.68
C ALA A 40 10.48 15.97 12.11
N LEU A 41 9.47 15.97 11.24
CA LEU A 41 8.87 17.20 10.70
C LEU A 41 8.14 18.01 11.77
N LYS A 42 7.39 17.35 12.66
CA LYS A 42 6.69 17.98 13.81
C LYS A 42 7.61 18.79 14.72
N LYS A 43 8.86 18.36 14.87
CA LYS A 43 9.87 19.04 15.70
C LYS A 43 10.55 20.24 15.01
N SER A 44 10.24 20.51 13.74
CA SER A 44 10.98 21.49 12.94
C SER A 44 10.07 22.37 12.08
N ILE A 45 9.67 21.88 10.90
CA ILE A 45 9.05 22.67 9.83
C ILE A 45 7.61 22.28 9.51
N TRP A 46 6.95 21.52 10.39
CA TRP A 46 5.59 21.00 10.20
C TRP A 46 4.60 21.98 9.58
N ASP A 47 4.44 23.17 10.16
CA ASP A 47 3.46 24.16 9.68
C ASP A 47 3.85 24.82 8.35
N LYS A 48 5.08 24.62 7.88
CA LYS A 48 5.58 25.16 6.60
C LYS A 48 5.68 24.09 5.52
N THR A 49 5.37 22.83 5.84
CA THR A 49 5.51 21.70 4.92
C THR A 49 4.15 21.27 4.35
N LEU A 50 4.09 21.14 3.01
CA LEU A 50 3.08 20.40 2.27
C LEU A 50 3.42 18.91 2.33
N ILE A 51 2.48 18.08 2.76
CA ILE A 51 2.67 16.63 2.82
C ILE A 51 1.61 15.98 1.93
N ILE A 52 2.07 15.15 1.00
CA ILE A 52 1.23 14.32 0.13
C ILE A 52 1.61 12.87 0.38
N PHE A 53 0.66 12.06 0.80
CA PHE A 53 0.80 10.62 0.91
C PHE A 53 -0.10 9.96 -0.13
N THR A 54 0.48 9.12 -0.98
CA THR A 54 -0.23 8.37 -2.01
C THR A 54 0.49 7.06 -2.30
N SER A 55 -0.14 6.20 -3.08
CA SER A 55 0.50 5.05 -3.71
C SER A 55 0.54 5.22 -5.24
N ASP A 56 1.43 4.48 -5.91
CA ASP A 56 1.49 4.40 -7.37
C ASP A 56 0.39 3.49 -7.94
N ARG A 57 -0.11 2.54 -7.12
CA ARG A 57 -1.17 1.58 -7.47
C ARG A 57 -1.67 0.82 -6.24
N GLY A 58 -2.72 0.03 -6.41
CA GLY A 58 -3.11 -1.00 -5.45
C GLY A 58 -2.46 -2.36 -5.73
N ASP A 59 -2.90 -3.38 -5.00
CA ASP A 59 -2.37 -4.75 -5.05
C ASP A 59 -3.52 -5.75 -4.84
N MET A 60 -3.63 -6.75 -5.72
CA MET A 60 -4.61 -7.84 -5.57
C MET A 60 -4.00 -8.97 -4.73
N LEU A 61 -4.74 -9.46 -3.76
CA LEU A 61 -4.26 -10.44 -2.79
C LEU A 61 -4.98 -11.78 -2.96
N GLY A 62 -5.18 -12.20 -4.21
CA GLY A 62 -6.00 -13.35 -4.59
C GLY A 62 -7.42 -12.97 -5.01
N ASP A 63 -7.67 -11.69 -5.25
CA ASP A 63 -8.96 -11.18 -5.71
C ASP A 63 -9.18 -11.55 -7.17
N HIS A 64 -10.37 -12.07 -7.51
CA HIS A 64 -10.67 -12.61 -8.85
C HIS A 64 -9.66 -13.66 -9.33
N ASP A 65 -9.09 -14.45 -8.40
CA ASP A 65 -8.02 -15.41 -8.66
C ASP A 65 -6.77 -14.74 -9.28
N LEU A 66 -6.52 -13.47 -8.92
CA LEU A 66 -5.37 -12.68 -9.37
C LEU A 66 -4.54 -12.22 -8.17
N PHE A 67 -3.23 -12.17 -8.39
CA PHE A 67 -2.27 -11.55 -7.48
C PHE A 67 -1.66 -10.30 -8.09
N VAL A 68 -1.10 -9.45 -7.24
CA VAL A 68 -0.25 -8.32 -7.60
C VAL A 68 -0.96 -7.30 -8.48
N LYS A 69 -0.25 -6.81 -9.49
CA LYS A 69 -0.76 -5.95 -10.55
C LYS A 69 -0.78 -6.71 -11.86
N GLY A 70 -1.75 -6.41 -12.71
CA GLY A 70 -1.81 -6.89 -14.09
C GLY A 70 -2.44 -5.84 -14.99
N ALA A 71 -2.66 -6.18 -16.26
CA ALA A 71 -3.34 -5.33 -17.23
C ALA A 71 -4.87 -5.32 -16.98
N TYR A 72 -5.27 -4.97 -15.76
CA TYR A 72 -6.63 -4.99 -15.27
C TYR A 72 -6.98 -3.66 -14.60
N PHE A 73 -8.24 -3.25 -14.70
CA PHE A 73 -8.75 -2.01 -14.12
C PHE A 73 -9.66 -2.26 -12.91
N TYR A 74 -9.45 -3.37 -12.20
CA TYR A 74 -10.14 -3.62 -10.95
C TYR A 74 -9.74 -2.60 -9.91
N GLU A 75 -10.73 -2.20 -9.09
CA GLU A 75 -10.57 -1.15 -8.09
C GLU A 75 -9.37 -1.41 -7.17
N LEU A 76 -9.16 -2.66 -6.77
CA LEU A 76 -8.06 -3.07 -5.91
C LEU A 76 -6.67 -2.83 -6.51
N CYS A 77 -6.56 -2.72 -7.84
CA CYS A 77 -5.30 -2.45 -8.53
C CYS A 77 -5.10 -0.96 -8.84
N VAL A 78 -6.18 -0.18 -9.00
CA VAL A 78 -6.11 1.20 -9.51
C VAL A 78 -6.52 2.28 -8.50
N ARG A 79 -7.29 1.93 -7.47
CA ARG A 79 -7.69 2.86 -6.42
C ARG A 79 -6.57 2.99 -5.39
N VAL A 80 -6.02 4.19 -5.26
CA VAL A 80 -4.91 4.50 -4.35
C VAL A 80 -5.37 5.45 -3.24
N PRO A 81 -4.75 5.41 -2.05
CA PRO A 81 -4.96 6.43 -1.04
C PRO A 81 -4.42 7.77 -1.54
N LEU A 82 -5.07 8.87 -1.17
CA LEU A 82 -4.54 10.21 -1.36
C LEU A 82 -4.87 11.04 -0.12
N LEU A 83 -3.84 11.37 0.65
CA LEU A 83 -3.93 12.25 1.81
C LEU A 83 -3.06 13.47 1.55
N ILE A 84 -3.62 14.65 1.82
CA ILE A 84 -2.94 15.92 1.61
C ILE A 84 -3.09 16.75 2.87
N LYS A 85 -1.96 17.20 3.43
CA LYS A 85 -1.90 18.18 4.51
C LYS A 85 -1.24 19.43 3.98
N PHE A 86 -1.91 20.58 4.11
CA PHE A 86 -1.37 21.86 3.65
C PHE A 86 -0.49 22.52 4.73
N PRO A 87 0.44 23.41 4.35
CA PRO A 87 1.07 24.32 5.31
C PRO A 87 0.02 25.12 6.11
N GLY A 88 0.30 25.42 7.37
CA GLY A 88 -0.57 26.19 8.26
C GLY A 88 -1.64 25.39 9.01
N GLY A 89 -1.68 24.07 8.84
CA GLY A 89 -2.56 23.20 9.63
C GLY A 89 -4.02 23.25 9.16
N LYS A 90 -4.29 22.58 8.05
CA LYS A 90 -5.53 21.84 7.78
C LYS A 90 -5.16 20.52 7.13
#